data_AF-A0A367M3V8-F1
#
_entry.id   AF-A0A367M3V8-F1
#
_cell.length_a   1.000
_cell.length_b   1.000
_cell.length_c   1.000
_cell.angle_alpha   90.00
_cell.angle_beta   90.00
_cell.angle_gamma   90.00
#
_symmetry.space_group_name_H-M   'P 1'
#
loop_
_entity.id
_entity.type
_entity.pdbx_description
1 polymer ?
#
loop_
_entity_poly.entity_id
_entity_poly.type
_entity_poly.pdbx_seq_one_letter_code
_entity_poly.pdbx_strand_id
1 'polypeptide(L)' 'APPPGRPRRLRDAGVDEAMLPRLAADARLQQRLLVNNPREVGEADALAIYRAAY' A
#
# COMPACT_ATOMS: atom_id res chain seq x y z
N ALA A 1 2.61 19.36 -9.43
CA ALA A 1 1.91 19.05 -8.17
C ALA A 1 0.66 18.22 -8.47
N PRO A 2 0.29 17.21 -7.67
CA PRO A 2 -0.90 16.39 -7.95
C PRO A 2 -2.19 17.24 -7.85
N PRO A 3 -3.24 16.93 -8.62
CA PRO A 3 -4.49 17.69 -8.64
C PRO A 3 -5.18 17.69 -7.26
N PRO A 4 -5.86 18.79 -6.87
CA PRO A 4 -6.57 18.87 -5.60
C PRO A 4 -7.72 17.86 -5.56
N GLY A 5 -7.78 17.02 -4.53
CA GLY A 5 -8.91 16.10 -4.30
C GLY A 5 -8.56 14.65 -4.00
N ARG A 6 -7.27 14.26 -3.95
CA ARG A 6 -6.88 12.92 -3.48
C ARG A 6 -6.13 12.99 -2.15
N PRO A 7 -6.51 12.18 -1.15
CA PRO A 7 -5.77 12.06 0.09
C PRO A 7 -4.32 11.69 -0.23
N ARG A 8 -3.38 12.44 0.35
CA ARG A 8 -1.94 12.21 0.13
C ARG A 8 -1.39 11.15 1.07
N ARG A 9 -2.13 10.87 2.14
CA ARG A 9 -1.78 9.90 3.16
C ARG A 9 -2.93 8.94 3.42
N LEU A 10 -2.61 7.73 3.83
CA LEU A 10 -3.60 6.71 4.18
C LEU A 10 -4.50 7.15 5.34
N ARG A 11 -3.95 7.87 6.32
CA ARG A 11 -4.74 8.44 7.44
C ARG A 11 -5.80 9.44 6.97
N ASP A 12 -5.52 10.20 5.92
CA ASP A 12 -6.47 11.18 5.35
C ASP A 12 -7.63 10.47 4.62
N ALA A 13 -7.45 9.19 4.29
CA ALA A 13 -8.47 8.31 3.73
C ALA A 13 -9.21 7.47 4.81
N GLY A 14 -8.92 7.69 6.09
CA GLY A 14 -9.55 6.96 7.20
C GLY A 14 -8.97 5.56 7.45
N VAL A 15 -7.76 5.26 6.96
CA VAL A 15 -7.08 4.00 7.25
C VAL A 15 -6.36 4.10 8.58
N ASP A 16 -6.58 3.13 9.46
CA ASP A 16 -5.83 3.00 10.72
C ASP A 16 -4.42 2.45 10.49
N GLU A 17 -3.43 2.96 11.22
CA GLU A 17 -2.03 2.49 11.13
C GLU A 17 -1.92 0.99 11.50
N ALA A 18 -2.78 0.51 12.40
CA ALA A 18 -2.83 -0.89 12.79
C ALA A 18 -3.31 -1.83 11.66
N MET A 19 -3.98 -1.30 10.62
CA MET A 19 -4.39 -2.09 9.45
C MET A 19 -3.27 -2.30 8.44
N LEU A 20 -2.18 -1.53 8.49
CA LEU A 20 -1.11 -1.59 7.49
C LEU A 20 -0.49 -2.98 7.32
N PRO A 21 -0.20 -3.77 8.38
CA PRO A 21 0.30 -5.14 8.22
C PRO A 21 -0.68 -6.06 7.51
N ARG A 22 -1.99 -5.93 7.81
CA ARG A 22 -3.03 -6.72 7.17
C ARG A 22 -3.18 -6.35 5.68
N LEU A 23 -3.14 -5.06 5.36
CA LEU A 23 -3.16 -4.59 3.98
C LEU A 23 -1.93 -5.08 3.20
N ALA A 24 -0.76 -5.13 3.83
CA ALA A 24 0.46 -5.68 3.22
C ALA A 24 0.33 -7.18 2.91
N ALA A 25 -0.27 -7.95 3.82
CA ALA A 25 -0.55 -9.37 3.59
C ALA A 25 -1.60 -9.56 2.47
N ASP A 26 -2.69 -8.79 2.48
CA ASP A 26 -3.75 -8.86 1.47
C ASP A 26 -3.26 -8.42 0.08
N ALA A 27 -2.35 -7.45 0.01
CA ALA A 27 -1.74 -7.01 -1.25
C ALA A 27 -1.03 -8.17 -1.99
N ARG A 28 -0.54 -9.17 -1.26
CA ARG A 28 0.07 -10.37 -1.86
C ARG A 28 -0.94 -11.33 -2.49
N LEU A 29 -2.21 -11.25 -2.12
CA LEU A 29 -3.27 -12.07 -2.72
C LEU A 29 -3.62 -11.59 -4.13
N GLN A 30 -3.17 -10.39 -4.52
CA GLN A 30 -3.38 -9.85 -5.86
C GLN A 30 -2.38 -10.43 -6.87
N GLN A 31 -2.65 -11.65 -7.35
CA GLN A 31 -1.81 -12.38 -8.30
C GLN A 31 -1.51 -11.59 -9.59
N ARG A 32 -2.49 -10.86 -10.14
CA ARG A 32 -2.29 -10.04 -11.36
C ARG A 32 -1.43 -8.80 -11.15
N LEU A 33 -1.38 -8.27 -9.92
CA LEU A 33 -0.55 -7.11 -9.59
C LEU A 33 0.91 -7.53 -9.49
N LEU A 34 1.18 -8.68 -8.86
CA LEU A 34 2.52 -9.23 -8.68
C LEU A 34 3.15 -9.70 -10.01
N VAL A 35 2.37 -10.29 -10.92
CA VAL A 35 2.86 -10.72 -12.24
C VAL A 35 3.29 -9.53 -13.11
N ASN A 36 2.60 -8.39 -12.98
CA ASN A 36 2.92 -7.18 -13.76
C ASN A 36 3.83 -6.20 -13.02
N ASN A 37 4.26 -6.52 -11.79
CA ASN A 37 5.21 -5.69 -11.06
C ASN A 37 6.62 -6.11 -11.47
N PRO A 38 7.42 -5.22 -12.08
CA PRO A 38 8.78 -5.58 -12.53
C PRO A 38 9.73 -5.90 -11.37
N ARG A 39 9.31 -5.60 -10.13
CA ARG A 39 10.03 -5.92 -8.90
C ARG A 39 9.22 -6.96 -8.13
N GLU A 40 9.90 -7.99 -7.64
CA GLU A 40 9.31 -8.91 -6.67
C GLU A 40 9.01 -8.12 -5.39
N VAL A 41 7.72 -8.04 -5.04
CA VAL A 41 7.26 -7.32 -3.84
C VAL A 41 6.81 -8.36 -2.82
N GLY A 42 7.59 -8.50 -1.75
CA GLY A 42 7.22 -9.29 -0.59
C GLY A 42 6.32 -8.53 0.37
N GLU A 43 5.86 -9.21 1.43
CA GLU A 43 5.03 -8.60 2.49
C GLU A 43 5.75 -7.44 3.18
N ALA A 44 7.05 -7.62 3.46
CA ALA A 44 7.86 -6.59 4.09
C ALA A 44 8.02 -5.35 3.20
N ASP A 45 8.17 -5.54 1.88
CA ASP A 45 8.22 -4.43 0.93
C ASP A 45 6.88 -3.69 0.86
N ALA A 46 5.77 -4.43 0.77
CA ALA A 46 4.44 -3.85 0.77
C ALA A 46 4.16 -3.07 2.06
N LEU A 47 4.55 -3.61 3.21
CA LEU A 47 4.44 -2.93 4.51
C LEU A 47 5.28 -1.66 4.56
N ALA A 48 6.52 -1.68 4.05
CA ALA A 48 7.36 -0.49 3.98
C ALA A 48 6.72 0.60 3.10
N ILE A 49 6.11 0.23 1.97
CA ILE A 49 5.39 1.15 1.09
C ILE A 49 4.18 1.75 1.81
N TYR A 50 3.36 0.92 2.48
CA TYR A 50 2.20 1.38 3.23
C TYR A 50 2.57 2.31 4.39
N ARG A 51 3.66 2.02 5.11
CA ARG A 51 4.20 2.91 6.15
C ARG A 51 4.70 4.23 5.59
N ALA A 52 5.35 4.23 4.44
CA ALA A 52 5.81 5.46 3.78
C ALA A 52 4.64 6.33 3.27
N ALA A 53 3.48 5.71 2.98
CA ALA A 53 2.27 6.37 2.50
C ALA A 53 1.30 6.79 3.62
N TYR A 54 1.59 6.49 4.89
CA TYR A 54 0.83 6.96 6.06
C TYR A 54 1.25 8.39 6.47
#